data_AF-A0A5C5VK29-F1
#
_entry.id   AF-A0A5C5VK29-F1
#
_cell.length_a   1.000
_cell.length_b   1.000
_cell.length_c   1.000
_cell.angle_alpha   90.00
_cell.angle_beta   90.00
_cell.angle_gamma   90.00
#
_symmetry.space_group_name_H-M   'P 1'
#
loop_
_entity.id
_entity.type
_entity.pdbx_description
1 polymer ?
#
loop_
_entity_poly.entity_id
_entity_poly.type
_entity_poly.pdbx_seq_one_letter_code
_entity_poly.pdbx_strand_id
1 'polypeptide(L)'
;MPDTAPRRRPLLPYTMLAIGIAAVVVGLFWKSIVPDSAFWSEQQAEEYQQAYAAAHEASIHGASEGGLSLDETRANFQAKQQQLATARQARGVWGKIIAVGGVSLAAAGAWLLRASDSAG
;
A
#
# COMPACT_ATOMS: atom_id res chain seq x y z
N MET A 1 34.80 47.24 4.73
CA MET A 1 34.16 46.28 3.82
C MET A 1 33.34 45.33 4.68
N PRO A 2 32.00 45.30 4.58
CA PRO A 2 31.23 44.26 5.26
C PRO A 2 31.49 42.93 4.56
N ASP A 3 32.04 41.96 5.29
CA ASP A 3 32.16 40.57 4.86
C ASP A 3 30.75 40.00 4.61
N THR A 4 30.36 39.96 3.35
CA THR A 4 29.18 39.20 2.91
C THR A 4 29.56 37.73 2.80
N ALA A 5 29.75 37.06 3.94
CA ALA A 5 29.80 35.61 3.96
C ALA A 5 28.47 35.09 3.37
N PRO A 6 28.48 34.24 2.33
CA PRO A 6 27.25 33.71 1.77
C PRO A 6 26.55 32.88 2.85
N ARG A 7 25.37 33.34 3.32
CA ARG A 7 24.46 32.55 4.17
C ARG A 7 24.16 31.25 3.41
N ARG A 8 24.85 30.16 3.78
CA ARG A 8 24.57 28.83 3.26
C ARG A 8 23.14 28.50 3.64
N ARG A 9 22.22 28.57 2.68
CA ARG A 9 20.83 28.16 2.89
C ARG A 9 20.84 26.72 3.43
N PRO A 10 20.16 26.41 4.54
CA PRO A 10 20.16 25.06 5.06
C PRO A 10 19.42 24.17 4.06
N LEU A 11 20.15 23.44 3.22
CA LEU A 11 19.60 22.56 2.18
C LEU A 11 18.87 21.35 2.77
N LEU A 12 19.34 20.86 3.93
CA LEU A 12 18.82 19.68 4.63
C LEU A 12 17.30 19.75 4.92
N PRO A 13 16.76 20.82 5.54
CA PRO A 13 15.33 20.90 5.83
C PRO A 13 14.45 21.01 4.58
N TYR A 14 14.93 21.67 3.50
CA TYR A 14 14.23 21.67 2.21
C TYR A 14 14.20 20.27 1.59
N THR A 15 15.32 19.53 1.62
CA THR A 15 15.34 18.16 1.12
C THR A 15 14.44 17.23 1.93
N MET A 16 14.39 17.36 3.26
CA MET A 16 13.46 16.61 4.09
C MET A 16 12.00 16.93 3.77
N LEU A 17 11.67 18.21 3.60
CA LEU A 17 10.31 18.63 3.22
C LEU A 17 9.91 18.02 1.87
N ALA A 18 10.78 18.14 0.85
CA ALA A 18 10.53 17.62 -0.48
C ALA A 18 10.36 16.09 -0.49
N ILE A 19 11.22 15.36 0.22
CA ILE A 19 11.12 13.90 0.37
C ILE A 19 9.82 13.53 1.12
N GLY A 20 9.45 14.28 2.15
CA GLY A 20 8.24 14.03 2.92
C GLY A 20 6.99 14.17 2.06
N ILE A 21 6.90 15.26 1.30
CA ILE A 21 5.80 15.49 0.34
C ILE A 21 5.77 14.39 -0.72
N ALA A 22 6.91 14.04 -1.30
CA ALA A 22 6.99 12.97 -2.29
C ALA A 22 6.50 11.63 -1.72
N ALA A 23 6.87 11.28 -0.48
CA ALA A 23 6.38 10.10 0.20
C ALA A 23 4.86 10.14 0.43
N VAL A 24 4.29 11.30 0.78
CA VAL A 24 2.82 11.44 0.86
C VAL A 24 2.16 11.14 -0.47
N VAL A 25 2.66 11.73 -1.57
CA VAL A 25 2.13 11.48 -2.91
C VAL A 25 2.24 9.99 -3.27
N VAL A 26 3.39 9.37 -3.04
CA VAL A 26 3.59 7.93 -3.29
C VAL A 26 2.64 7.08 -2.44
N GLY A 27 2.44 7.42 -1.17
CA GLY A 27 1.51 6.70 -0.28
C GLY A 27 0.04 6.82 -0.73
N LEU A 28 -0.39 8.00 -1.19
CA LEU A 28 -1.74 8.23 -1.73
C LEU A 28 -1.95 7.49 -3.06
N PHE A 29 -0.95 7.51 -3.95
CA PHE A 29 -1.00 6.84 -5.24
C PHE A 29 -0.52 5.39 -5.20
N TRP A 30 -0.25 4.82 -4.02
CA TRP A 30 0.28 3.46 -3.86
C TRP A 30 -0.58 2.40 -4.56
N LYS A 31 -1.90 2.57 -4.50
CA LYS A 31 -2.89 1.71 -5.19
C LYS A 31 -2.92 1.87 -6.72
N SER A 32 -2.29 2.89 -7.28
CA SER A 32 -2.12 3.03 -8.73
C SER A 32 -0.74 2.56 -9.18
N ILE A 33 0.27 2.64 -8.31
CA ILE A 33 1.67 2.38 -8.65
C ILE A 33 2.01 0.90 -8.49
N VAL A 34 1.62 0.27 -7.38
CA VAL A 34 2.04 -1.09 -7.06
C VAL A 34 0.93 -2.06 -7.42
N PRO A 35 1.01 -2.89 -8.47
CA PRO A 35 -0.09 -3.77 -8.88
C PRO A 35 -0.47 -4.78 -7.80
N ASP A 36 -1.70 -5.31 -7.87
CA ASP A 36 -2.16 -6.36 -6.94
C ASP A 36 -1.29 -7.62 -6.99
N SER A 37 -0.64 -7.88 -8.13
CA SER A 37 0.29 -8.99 -8.31
C SER A 37 1.50 -8.97 -7.37
N ALA A 38 1.85 -7.80 -6.82
CA ALA A 38 2.91 -7.68 -5.82
C ALA A 38 2.52 -8.26 -4.46
N PHE A 39 1.22 -8.40 -4.18
CA PHE A 39 0.68 -8.92 -2.92
C PHE A 39 -0.13 -10.21 -3.11
N TRP A 40 -0.41 -10.58 -4.36
CA TRP A 40 -1.21 -11.74 -4.75
C TRP A 40 -0.53 -12.44 -5.94
N SER A 41 0.01 -13.64 -5.75
CA SER A 41 0.72 -14.30 -6.84
C SER A 41 -0.23 -14.73 -7.97
N GLU A 42 0.30 -14.84 -9.20
CA GLU A 42 -0.48 -15.36 -10.34
C GLU A 42 -1.03 -16.75 -10.05
N GLN A 43 -0.25 -17.59 -9.37
CA GLN A 43 -0.68 -18.91 -8.91
C GLN A 43 -1.89 -18.85 -7.95
N GLN A 44 -1.94 -17.87 -7.03
CA GLN A 44 -3.09 -17.69 -6.14
C GLN A 44 -4.33 -17.18 -6.90
N ALA A 45 -4.15 -16.43 -7.99
CA ALA A 45 -5.24 -16.00 -8.85
C ALA A 45 -5.85 -17.16 -9.63
N GLU A 46 -5.02 -18.06 -10.18
CA GLU A 46 -5.49 -19.29 -10.82
C GLU A 46 -6.24 -20.20 -9.84
N GLU A 47 -5.69 -20.42 -8.64
CA GLU A 47 -6.35 -21.21 -7.59
C GLU A 47 -7.69 -20.60 -7.16
N TYR A 48 -7.79 -19.27 -7.11
CA TYR A 48 -9.05 -18.58 -6.82
C TYR A 48 -10.07 -18.78 -7.95
N GLN A 49 -9.66 -18.71 -9.22
CA GLN A 49 -10.55 -18.94 -10.37
C GLN A 49 -11.04 -20.38 -10.40
N GLN A 50 -10.17 -21.36 -10.14
CA GLN A 50 -10.54 -22.76 -10.04
C GLN A 50 -11.51 -23.01 -8.88
N ALA A 51 -11.25 -22.43 -7.70
CA ALA A 51 -12.15 -22.53 -6.55
C ALA A 51 -13.51 -21.85 -6.81
N TYR A 52 -13.53 -20.72 -7.53
CA TYR A 52 -14.76 -20.06 -7.94
C TYR A 52 -15.57 -20.91 -8.92
N ALA A 53 -14.92 -21.47 -9.95
CA ALA A 53 -15.56 -22.34 -10.93
C ALA A 53 -16.17 -23.57 -10.27
N ALA A 54 -15.42 -24.25 -9.40
CA ALA A 54 -15.91 -25.41 -8.65
C ALA A 54 -17.08 -25.05 -7.72
N ALA A 55 -17.01 -23.91 -7.02
CA ALA A 55 -18.11 -23.47 -6.16
C ALA A 55 -19.36 -23.08 -6.95
N HIS A 56 -19.18 -22.48 -8.13
CA HIS A 56 -20.28 -22.13 -9.03
C HIS A 56 -20.96 -23.38 -9.58
N GLU A 57 -20.17 -24.35 -10.04
CA GLU A 57 -20.66 -25.64 -10.53
C GLU A 57 -21.39 -26.42 -9.43
N ALA A 58 -20.79 -26.53 -8.24
CA ALA A 58 -21.42 -27.16 -7.09
C ALA A 58 -22.73 -26.46 -6.70
N SER A 59 -22.83 -25.13 -6.83
CA SER A 59 -24.05 -24.39 -6.54
C SER A 59 -25.21 -24.70 -7.47
N ILE A 60 -24.90 -25.12 -8.71
CA ILE A 60 -25.89 -25.47 -9.74
C ILE A 60 -26.25 -26.97 -9.63
N HIS A 61 -25.26 -27.84 -9.40
CA HIS A 61 -25.43 -29.30 -9.49
C HIS A 61 -25.47 -30.01 -8.12
N GLY A 62 -25.26 -29.31 -7.01
CA GLY A 62 -25.25 -29.86 -5.65
C GLY A 62 -23.94 -30.52 -5.22
N ALA A 63 -23.04 -30.80 -6.17
CA ALA A 63 -21.68 -31.29 -5.96
C ALA A 63 -20.78 -30.82 -7.11
N SER A 64 -19.48 -30.65 -6.87
CA SER A 64 -18.51 -30.32 -7.93
C SER A 64 -18.05 -31.58 -8.68
N GLU A 65 -17.50 -31.42 -9.89
CA GLU A 65 -16.95 -32.52 -10.71
C GLU A 65 -15.92 -33.40 -9.96
N GLY A 66 -15.27 -32.87 -8.92
CA GLY A 66 -14.30 -33.58 -8.08
C GLY A 66 -14.91 -34.42 -6.95
N GLY A 67 -16.23 -34.52 -6.84
CA GLY A 67 -16.91 -35.25 -5.77
C GLY A 67 -16.89 -34.56 -4.40
N LEU A 68 -16.47 -33.29 -4.34
CA LEU A 68 -16.52 -32.49 -3.12
C LEU A 68 -17.95 -32.03 -2.84
N SER A 69 -18.30 -32.01 -1.56
CA SER A 69 -19.58 -31.48 -1.11
C SER A 69 -19.69 -29.96 -1.39
N LEU A 70 -20.92 -29.47 -1.54
CA LEU A 70 -21.20 -28.03 -1.67
C LEU A 70 -20.53 -27.21 -0.56
N ASP A 71 -20.57 -27.72 0.67
CA ASP A 71 -20.04 -27.03 1.85
C ASP A 71 -18.51 -26.97 1.86
N GLU A 72 -17.83 -28.05 1.48
CA GLU A 72 -16.35 -28.05 1.32
C GLU A 72 -15.90 -27.08 0.22
N THR A 73 -16.63 -27.07 -0.90
CA THR A 73 -16.30 -26.21 -2.04
C THR A 73 -16.54 -24.73 -1.69
N ARG A 74 -17.60 -24.42 -0.93
CA ARG A 74 -17.84 -23.08 -0.38
C ARG A 74 -16.80 -22.67 0.64
N ALA A 75 -16.40 -23.56 1.55
CA ALA A 75 -15.37 -23.26 2.55
C ALA A 75 -14.02 -22.93 1.89
N ASN A 76 -13.63 -23.70 0.87
CA ASN A 76 -12.43 -23.42 0.07
C ASN A 76 -12.51 -22.07 -0.65
N PHE A 77 -13.65 -21.76 -1.28
CA PHE A 77 -13.83 -20.46 -1.92
C PHE A 77 -13.76 -19.30 -0.92
N GLN A 78 -14.42 -19.41 0.24
CA GLN A 78 -14.38 -18.40 1.29
C GLN A 78 -12.95 -18.17 1.83
N ALA A 79 -12.19 -19.25 2.03
CA ALA A 79 -10.80 -19.16 2.47
C ALA A 79 -9.94 -18.37 1.47
N LYS A 80 -10.07 -18.67 0.16
CA LYS A 80 -9.34 -17.95 -0.90
C LYS A 80 -9.81 -16.50 -1.04
N GLN A 81 -11.10 -16.24 -0.89
CA GLN A 81 -11.65 -14.88 -0.88
C GLN A 81 -11.09 -14.05 0.29
N GLN A 82 -10.96 -14.67 1.46
CA GLN A 82 -10.41 -14.01 2.64
C GLN A 82 -8.92 -13.70 2.48
N GLN A 83 -8.14 -14.62 1.89
CA GLN A 83 -6.75 -14.35 1.52
C GLN A 83 -6.63 -13.14 0.58
N LEU A 84 -7.49 -13.04 -0.45
CA LEU A 84 -7.49 -11.90 -1.38
C LEU A 84 -7.85 -10.59 -0.67
N ALA A 85 -8.82 -10.63 0.26
CA ALA A 85 -9.18 -9.47 1.07
C ALA A 85 -8.02 -9.02 1.95
N THR A 86 -7.30 -9.96 2.59
CA THR A 86 -6.11 -9.66 3.40
C THR A 86 -4.99 -9.05 2.54
N ALA A 87 -4.74 -9.57 1.34
CA ALA A 87 -3.73 -9.02 0.43
C ALA A 87 -4.06 -7.57 0.01
N ARG A 88 -5.32 -7.30 -0.36
CA ARG A 88 -5.79 -5.94 -0.67
C ARG A 88 -5.71 -5.00 0.53
N GLN A 89 -6.04 -5.50 1.72
CA GLN A 89 -5.94 -4.72 2.95
C GLN A 89 -4.48 -4.39 3.29
N ALA A 90 -3.57 -5.36 3.18
CA ALA A 90 -2.13 -5.16 3.38
C ALA A 90 -1.58 -4.10 2.43
N ARG A 91 -1.91 -4.17 1.13
CA ARG A 91 -1.56 -3.15 0.14
C ARG A 91 -2.04 -1.75 0.54
N GLY A 92 -3.28 -1.65 1.03
CA GLY A 92 -3.85 -0.39 1.52
C GLY A 92 -3.16 0.14 2.79
N VAL A 93 -2.77 -0.74 3.71
CA VAL A 93 -2.06 -0.39 4.94
C VAL A 93 -0.66 0.13 4.63
N TRP A 94 0.08 -0.51 3.72
CA TRP A 94 1.41 -0.03 3.31
C TRP A 94 1.38 1.37 2.71
N GLY A 95 0.42 1.65 1.81
CA GLY A 95 0.24 3.00 1.26
C GLY A 95 -0.04 4.05 2.36
N LYS A 96 -0.86 3.70 3.35
CA LYS A 96 -1.12 4.57 4.51
C LYS A 96 0.12 4.78 5.37
N ILE A 97 0.91 3.75 5.63
CA ILE A 97 2.15 3.85 6.42
C ILE A 97 3.12 4.82 5.73
N ILE A 98 3.31 4.68 4.42
CA ILE A 98 4.17 5.56 3.62
C ILE A 98 3.65 7.01 3.67
N ALA A 99 2.33 7.21 3.52
CA ALA A 99 1.74 8.55 3.60
C ALA A 99 1.91 9.19 4.98
N VAL A 100 1.62 8.45 6.06
CA VAL A 100 1.78 8.96 7.44
C VAL A 100 3.24 9.30 7.73
N GLY A 101 4.18 8.41 7.37
CA GLY A 101 5.61 8.67 7.50
C GLY A 101 6.06 9.89 6.71
N GLY A 102 5.55 10.06 5.48
CA GLY A 102 5.79 11.25 4.65
C GLY A 102 5.30 12.54 5.30
N VAL A 103 4.09 12.53 5.89
CA VAL A 103 3.55 13.68 6.64
C VAL A 103 4.44 14.01 7.84
N SER A 104 4.84 13.02 8.62
CA SER A 104 5.73 13.24 9.78
C SER A 104 7.07 13.84 9.36
N LEU A 105 7.66 13.34 8.27
CA LEU A 105 8.93 13.85 7.73
C LEU A 105 8.78 15.28 7.20
N ALA A 106 7.70 15.57 6.49
CA ALA A 106 7.40 16.92 5.99
C ALA A 106 7.15 17.90 7.15
N ALA A 107 6.43 17.49 8.19
CA ALA A 107 6.19 18.31 9.37
C ALA A 107 7.49 18.61 10.13
N ALA A 108 8.37 17.62 10.29
CA ALA A 108 9.69 17.81 10.88
C ALA A 108 10.57 18.76 10.04
N GLY A 109 10.58 18.60 8.72
CA GLY A 109 11.29 19.50 7.80
C GLY A 109 10.77 20.95 7.86
N ALA A 110 9.45 21.14 7.88
CA ALA A 110 8.82 22.45 8.03
C ALA A 110 9.13 23.10 9.38
N TRP A 111 9.14 22.31 10.47
CA TRP A 111 9.48 22.79 11.80
C TRP A 111 10.94 23.25 11.87
N LEU A 112 11.87 22.48 11.28
CA LEU A 112 13.29 22.85 11.17
C LEU A 112 13.49 24.14 10.35
N LEU A 113 12.76 24.31 9.23
CA LEU A 113 12.79 25.56 8.46
C LEU A 113 12.36 26.75 9.34
N ARG A 114 11.21 26.62 10.02
CA ARG A 114 10.69 27.67 10.90
C ARG A 114 11.65 28.00 12.05
N ALA A 115 12.25 26.99 12.66
CA ALA A 115 13.23 27.16 13.74
C ALA A 115 14.50 27.88 13.25
N SER A 116 14.96 27.56 12.04
CA SER A 116 16.11 28.24 11.43
C SER A 116 15.83 29.69 11.04
N ASP A 117 14.61 30.00 10.62
CA ASP A 117 14.18 31.37 10.31
C ASP A 117 14.01 32.22 11.57
N SER A 118 13.61 31.63 12.70
CA SER A 118 13.51 32.33 13.99
C SER A 118 14.85 32.57 14.70
N ALA A 119 15.93 31.94 14.24
CA ALA A 119 17.26 32.01 14.86
C ALA A 119 18.24 32.99 14.14
N GLY A 120 17.82 33.63 13.04
CA GLY A 120 18.65 34.52 12.21
C GLY A 120 18.11 35.94 12.10
#